data_AF-A0A7X8ZXR7-F1
#
_entry.id   AF-A0A7X8ZXR7-F1
#
_cell.length_a   1.000
_cell.length_b   1.000
_cell.length_c   1.000
_cell.angle_alpha   90.00
_cell.angle_beta   90.00
_cell.angle_gamma   90.00
#
_symmetry.space_group_name_H-M   'P 1'
#
loop_
_entity.id
_entity.type
_entity.pdbx_description
1 polymer ?
#
loop_
_entity_poly.entity_id
_entity_poly.type
_entity_poly.pdbx_seq_one_letter_code
_entity_poly.pdbx_strand_id
1 'polypeptide(L)'
;MEMPPVKLKDKSMLFNMLLSTQADKTTDALQALQSLLMEMPLSEIRLEAAKESLINHAQSAYPNFRDKSQKIARYKQLGYTEDPNKLLVEEVAGMTLNDLGNFYKQHIQEQAIVYVVIGNKKKINMKQLRQLGEFEEMKLKDFLK
;
A
#
# COMPACT_ATOMS: atom_id res chain seq x y z
N MET A 1 -22.53 -7.63 -7.01
CA MET A 1 -22.05 -6.82 -8.15
C MET A 1 -20.72 -7.42 -8.58
N GLU A 2 -20.56 -7.78 -9.86
CA GLU A 2 -19.25 -8.24 -10.35
C GLU A 2 -18.30 -7.05 -10.34
N MET A 3 -17.17 -7.18 -9.64
CA MET A 3 -16.10 -6.19 -9.71
C MET A 3 -15.73 -6.01 -11.19
N PRO A 4 -15.53 -4.76 -11.66
CA PRO A 4 -15.13 -4.53 -13.04
C PRO A 4 -13.91 -5.38 -13.35
N PRO A 5 -13.79 -5.94 -14.57
CA PRO A 5 -12.73 -6.85 -14.91
C PRO A 5 -11.40 -6.12 -14.83
N VAL A 6 -10.79 -6.15 -13.63
CA VAL A 6 -9.44 -5.68 -13.42
C VAL A 6 -8.61 -6.52 -14.36
N LYS A 7 -8.03 -5.90 -15.38
CA LYS A 7 -7.19 -6.57 -16.41
C LYS A 7 -6.04 -7.42 -15.84
N LEU A 8 -5.86 -7.37 -14.52
CA LEU A 8 -4.81 -8.01 -13.76
C LEU A 8 -5.38 -8.99 -12.72
N LYS A 9 -6.57 -9.59 -12.95
CA LYS A 9 -7.19 -10.56 -12.04
C LYS A 9 -6.26 -11.73 -11.69
N ASP A 10 -5.37 -12.09 -12.62
CA ASP A 10 -4.40 -13.17 -12.47
C ASP A 10 -3.01 -12.71 -11.98
N LYS A 11 -2.83 -11.40 -11.69
CA LYS A 11 -1.55 -10.87 -11.20
C LYS A 11 -1.63 -10.56 -9.72
N SER A 12 -0.57 -10.91 -8.99
CA SER A 12 -0.40 -10.54 -7.58
C SER A 12 -0.42 -9.02 -7.41
N MET A 13 -1.16 -8.56 -6.40
CA MET A 13 -1.13 -7.18 -5.95
C MET A 13 0.08 -6.95 -5.05
N LEU A 14 0.68 -5.75 -5.12
CA LEU A 14 1.79 -5.35 -4.26
C LEU A 14 1.29 -4.31 -3.26
N PHE A 15 1.45 -4.60 -1.97
CA PHE A 15 1.28 -3.63 -0.90
C PHE A 15 2.65 -3.08 -0.52
N ASN A 16 2.89 -1.81 -0.82
CA ASN A 16 4.18 -1.17 -0.61
C ASN A 16 4.08 -0.13 0.52
N MET A 17 5.05 -0.13 1.41
CA MET A 17 5.24 0.91 2.40
C MET A 17 6.61 1.55 2.24
N LEU A 18 6.67 2.86 2.44
CA LEU A 18 7.89 3.66 2.33
C LEU A 18 8.13 4.35 3.66
N LEU A 19 9.32 4.17 4.20
CA LEU A 19 9.75 4.77 5.46
C LEU A 19 11.17 5.32 5.29
N SER A 20 11.39 6.52 5.79
CA SER A 20 12.72 7.15 5.86
C SER A 20 13.06 7.44 7.32
N THR A 21 14.30 7.13 7.70
CA THR A 21 14.79 7.28 9.08
C THR A 21 16.29 7.59 9.08
N GLN A 22 16.83 7.96 10.24
CA GLN A 22 18.27 8.09 10.41
C GLN A 22 18.94 6.70 10.31
N ALA A 23 20.15 6.64 9.75
CA ALA A 23 20.80 5.37 9.44
C ALA A 23 20.99 4.46 10.67
N ASP A 24 21.30 5.03 11.83
CA ASP A 24 21.45 4.33 13.11
C ASP A 24 20.11 3.83 13.70
N LYS A 25 18.98 4.34 13.21
CA LYS A 25 17.62 3.96 13.61
C LYS A 25 16.91 3.03 12.62
N THR A 26 17.64 2.54 11.61
CA THR A 26 17.08 1.64 10.59
C THR A 26 16.49 0.37 11.20
N THR A 27 17.19 -0.26 12.15
CA THR A 27 16.74 -1.52 12.76
C THR A 27 15.51 -1.31 13.65
N ASP A 28 15.51 -0.24 14.45
CA ASP A 28 14.36 0.14 15.29
C ASP A 28 13.11 0.41 14.42
N ALA A 29 13.31 1.12 13.30
CA ALA A 29 12.26 1.44 12.35
C ALA A 29 11.66 0.19 11.68
N LEU A 30 12.51 -0.76 11.27
CA LEU A 30 12.05 -2.02 10.68
C LEU A 30 11.29 -2.89 11.68
N GLN A 31 11.74 -2.95 12.94
CA GLN A 31 11.03 -3.68 13.99
C GLN A 31 9.64 -3.07 14.24
N ALA A 32 9.55 -1.74 14.38
CA ALA A 32 8.27 -1.07 14.53
C ALA A 32 7.35 -1.33 13.33
N LEU A 33 7.89 -1.30 12.12
CA LEU A 33 7.15 -1.59 10.90
C LEU A 33 6.63 -3.04 10.87
N GLN A 34 7.48 -3.99 11.25
CA GLN A 34 7.12 -5.40 11.34
C GLN A 34 5.99 -5.62 12.36
N SER A 35 6.09 -5.01 13.55
CA SER A 35 5.03 -5.07 14.55
C SER A 35 3.70 -4.55 14.00
N LEU A 36 3.71 -3.42 13.29
CA LEU A 36 2.48 -2.84 12.70
C LEU A 36 1.88 -3.71 11.59
N LEU A 37 2.72 -4.39 10.81
CA LEU A 37 2.29 -5.30 9.75
C LEU A 37 1.74 -6.63 10.27
N MET A 38 2.25 -7.09 11.41
CA MET A 38 1.80 -8.33 12.06
C MET A 38 0.56 -8.10 12.93
N GLU A 39 0.49 -6.93 13.59
CA GLU A 39 -0.59 -6.54 14.48
C GLU A 39 -1.06 -5.11 14.19
N MET A 40 -1.88 -4.96 13.14
CA MET A 40 -2.48 -3.67 12.81
C MET A 40 -3.51 -3.24 13.89
N PRO A 41 -3.34 -2.07 14.53
CA PRO A 41 -4.27 -1.61 15.55
C PRO A 41 -5.54 -1.02 14.93
N LEU A 42 -6.65 -1.74 15.03
CA LEU A 42 -7.98 -1.27 14.60
C LEU A 42 -8.46 -0.11 15.47
N SER A 43 -9.07 0.90 14.86
CA SER A 43 -9.65 2.06 15.54
C SER A 43 -10.78 2.65 14.72
N GLU A 44 -11.96 2.76 15.32
CA GLU A 44 -13.13 3.37 14.69
C GLU A 44 -12.87 4.82 14.28
N ILE A 45 -12.28 5.62 15.17
CA ILE A 45 -11.93 7.01 14.89
C ILE A 45 -11.01 7.11 13.67
N ARG A 46 -10.01 6.23 13.55
CA ARG A 46 -9.11 6.21 12.38
C ARG A 46 -9.82 5.73 11.12
N LEU A 47 -10.72 4.77 11.23
CA LEU A 47 -11.51 4.28 10.10
C LEU A 47 -12.40 5.39 9.54
N GLU A 48 -13.15 6.09 10.39
CA GLU A 48 -14.03 7.19 9.95
C GLU A 48 -13.22 8.32 9.28
N ALA A 49 -12.10 8.72 9.87
CA ALA A 49 -11.22 9.70 9.25
C ALA A 49 -10.67 9.24 7.89
N ALA A 50 -10.34 7.95 7.75
CA ALA A 50 -9.88 7.37 6.48
C ALA A 50 -11.01 7.35 5.43
N LYS A 51 -12.24 6.98 5.81
CA LYS A 51 -13.41 7.02 4.92
C LYS A 51 -13.66 8.43 4.40
N GLU A 52 -13.69 9.42 5.29
CA GLU A 52 -13.87 10.82 4.92
C GLU A 52 -12.78 11.29 3.96
N SER A 53 -11.52 10.94 4.23
CA SER A 53 -10.40 11.25 3.35
C SER A 53 -10.56 10.65 1.95
N LEU A 54 -10.98 9.39 1.85
CA LEU A 54 -11.23 8.71 0.57
C LEU A 54 -12.39 9.35 -0.20
N ILE A 55 -13.49 9.68 0.48
CA ILE A 55 -14.65 10.33 -0.13
C ILE A 55 -14.26 11.72 -0.65
N ASN A 56 -13.56 12.52 0.16
CA ASN A 56 -13.08 13.85 -0.23
C ASN A 56 -12.10 13.76 -1.41
N HIS A 57 -11.21 12.77 -1.43
CA HIS A 57 -10.33 12.52 -2.57
C HIS A 57 -11.14 12.19 -3.83
N ALA A 58 -12.10 11.28 -3.74
CA ALA A 58 -12.95 10.87 -4.85
C ALA A 58 -13.73 12.06 -5.45
N GLN A 59 -14.26 12.94 -4.60
CA GLN A 59 -15.00 14.15 -5.01
C GLN A 59 -14.10 15.20 -5.65
N SER A 60 -12.86 15.35 -5.17
CA SER A 60 -11.89 16.31 -5.71
C SER A 60 -11.09 15.79 -6.91
N ALA A 61 -11.16 14.49 -7.21
CA ALA A 61 -10.41 13.84 -8.29
C ALA A 61 -10.91 14.18 -9.71
N TYR A 62 -11.81 15.16 -9.89
CA TYR A 62 -12.26 15.56 -11.22
C TYR A 62 -11.10 16.13 -12.03
N PRO A 63 -10.76 15.55 -13.21
CA PRO A 63 -9.60 15.98 -13.96
C PRO A 63 -9.82 17.35 -14.59
N ASN A 64 -8.76 18.15 -14.70
CA ASN A 64 -8.78 19.32 -15.57
C ASN A 64 -8.92 18.90 -17.05
N PHE A 65 -9.16 19.87 -17.94
CA PHE A 65 -9.38 19.62 -19.36
C PHE A 65 -8.26 18.79 -20.04
N ARG A 66 -6.99 19.03 -19.67
CA ARG A 66 -5.83 18.36 -20.30
C ARG A 66 -5.74 16.89 -19.90
N ASP A 67 -6.12 16.56 -18.68
CA ASP A 67 -5.99 15.20 -18.12
C ASP A 67 -7.21 14.32 -18.41
N LYS A 68 -8.33 14.92 -18.82
CA LYS A 68 -9.62 14.23 -18.98
C LYS A 68 -9.57 13.07 -19.97
N SER A 69 -8.96 13.27 -21.14
CA SER A 69 -8.84 12.22 -22.17
C SER A 69 -7.99 11.04 -21.69
N GLN A 70 -6.87 11.32 -21.02
CA GLN A 70 -5.97 10.31 -20.46
C GLN A 70 -6.64 9.53 -19.32
N LYS A 71 -7.36 10.21 -18.43
CA LYS A 71 -8.12 9.57 -17.34
C LYS A 71 -9.17 8.61 -17.89
N ILE A 72 -9.96 9.04 -18.89
CA ILE A 72 -10.97 8.18 -19.54
C ILE A 72 -10.31 7.00 -20.25
N ALA A 73 -9.23 7.23 -20.99
CA ALA A 73 -8.50 6.16 -21.67
C ALA A 73 -7.98 5.11 -20.69
N ARG A 74 -7.40 5.55 -19.56
CA ARG A 74 -6.94 4.67 -18.48
C ARG A 74 -8.09 3.87 -17.87
N TYR A 75 -9.23 4.50 -17.58
CA TYR A 75 -10.39 3.80 -17.03
C TYR A 75 -10.93 2.73 -17.97
N LYS A 76 -11.07 3.05 -19.26
CA LYS A 76 -11.45 2.06 -20.28
C LYS A 76 -10.42 0.93 -20.39
N GLN A 77 -9.12 1.26 -20.34
CA GLN A 77 -8.07 0.25 -20.36
C GLN A 77 -8.13 -0.70 -19.16
N LEU A 78 -8.54 -0.19 -17.99
CA LEU A 78 -8.73 -0.96 -16.76
C LEU A 78 -10.07 -1.71 -16.70
N GLY A 79 -10.94 -1.55 -17.70
CA GLY A 79 -12.22 -2.26 -17.79
C GLY A 79 -13.42 -1.51 -17.20
N TYR A 80 -13.27 -0.25 -16.79
CA TYR A 80 -14.36 0.55 -16.27
C TYR A 80 -15.20 1.17 -17.40
N THR A 81 -16.53 1.09 -17.28
CA THR A 81 -17.50 1.73 -18.17
C THR A 81 -17.95 3.10 -17.67
N GLU A 82 -17.81 3.35 -16.37
CA GLU A 82 -18.13 4.60 -15.69
C GLU A 82 -16.98 5.04 -14.75
N ASP A 83 -17.11 6.19 -14.09
CA ASP A 83 -16.10 6.67 -13.15
C ASP A 83 -16.09 5.78 -11.89
N PRO A 84 -14.98 5.10 -11.56
CA PRO A 84 -14.89 4.23 -10.39
C PRO A 84 -15.07 4.97 -9.05
N ASN A 85 -14.90 6.30 -9.03
CA ASN A 85 -15.11 7.10 -7.82
C ASN A 85 -16.56 7.06 -7.34
N LYS A 86 -17.52 6.83 -8.23
CA LYS A 86 -18.94 6.71 -7.85
C LYS A 86 -19.16 5.49 -6.96
N LEU A 87 -18.72 4.31 -7.43
CA LEU A 87 -18.79 3.07 -6.66
C LEU A 87 -17.96 3.17 -5.37
N LEU A 88 -16.79 3.79 -5.42
CA LEU A 88 -15.94 3.97 -4.25
C LEU A 88 -16.67 4.71 -3.12
N VAL A 89 -17.33 5.83 -3.43
CA VAL A 89 -18.05 6.64 -2.43
C VAL A 89 -19.23 5.86 -1.85
N GLU A 90 -19.97 5.13 -2.69
CA GLU A 90 -21.11 4.31 -2.27
C GLU A 90 -20.68 3.18 -1.31
N GLU A 91 -19.61 2.45 -1.64
CA GLU A 91 -19.15 1.28 -0.87
C GLU A 91 -18.36 1.67 0.39
N VAL A 92 -17.48 2.68 0.32
CA VAL A 92 -16.63 3.09 1.46
C VAL A 92 -17.46 3.66 2.61
N ALA A 93 -18.59 4.32 2.32
CA ALA A 93 -19.48 4.83 3.34
C ALA A 93 -20.03 3.71 4.25
N GLY A 94 -20.30 2.53 3.70
CA GLY A 94 -20.84 1.37 4.42
C GLY A 94 -19.79 0.47 5.07
N MET A 95 -18.50 0.66 4.79
CA MET A 95 -17.42 -0.20 5.28
C MET A 95 -17.37 -0.23 6.81
N THR A 96 -17.25 -1.41 7.41
CA THR A 96 -17.15 -1.55 8.88
C THR A 96 -15.72 -1.86 9.32
N LEU A 97 -15.47 -1.73 10.63
CA LEU A 97 -14.20 -2.12 11.22
C LEU A 97 -13.93 -3.63 11.06
N ASN A 98 -15.00 -4.44 11.03
CA ASN A 98 -14.91 -5.87 10.76
C ASN A 98 -14.47 -6.15 9.32
N ASP A 99 -14.99 -5.41 8.34
CA ASP A 99 -14.60 -5.58 6.94
C ASP A 99 -13.11 -5.25 6.75
N LEU A 100 -12.64 -4.16 7.37
CA LEU A 100 -11.22 -3.80 7.37
C LEU A 100 -10.36 -4.88 8.05
N GLY A 101 -10.79 -5.39 9.21
CA GLY A 101 -10.09 -6.44 9.93
C GLY A 101 -10.00 -7.75 9.14
N ASN A 102 -11.08 -8.12 8.46
CA ASN A 102 -11.12 -9.32 7.61
C ASN A 102 -10.22 -9.17 6.39
N PHE A 103 -10.26 -8.01 5.72
CA PHE A 103 -9.37 -7.70 4.61
C PHE A 103 -7.89 -7.79 5.03
N TYR A 104 -7.55 -7.18 6.16
CA TYR A 104 -6.19 -7.22 6.71
C TYR A 104 -5.71 -8.65 6.98
N LYS A 105 -6.51 -9.46 7.68
CA LYS A 105 -6.19 -10.86 7.98
C LYS A 105 -5.99 -11.68 6.71
N GLN A 106 -6.90 -11.53 5.75
CA GLN A 106 -6.90 -12.32 4.52
C GLN A 106 -5.77 -11.95 3.56
N HIS A 107 -5.41 -10.66 3.47
CA HIS A 107 -4.55 -10.16 2.39
C HIS A 107 -3.23 -9.55 2.83
N ILE A 108 -3.03 -9.27 4.13
CA ILE A 108 -1.84 -8.57 4.62
C ILE A 108 -1.12 -9.38 5.69
N GLN A 109 -1.80 -9.80 6.76
CA GLN A 109 -1.18 -10.32 7.98
C GLN A 109 -0.26 -11.53 7.76
N GLU A 110 -0.66 -12.49 6.92
CA GLU A 110 0.09 -13.73 6.70
C GLU A 110 0.96 -13.72 5.43
N GLN A 111 1.08 -12.57 4.76
CA GLN A 111 1.83 -12.47 3.52
C GLN A 111 3.33 -12.30 3.78
N ALA A 112 4.15 -12.87 2.89
CA ALA A 112 5.61 -12.70 2.95
C ALA A 112 5.99 -11.23 2.73
N ILE A 113 6.83 -10.68 3.60
CA ILE A 113 7.29 -9.29 3.57
C ILE A 113 8.71 -9.23 3.04
N VAL A 114 8.95 -8.38 2.05
CA VAL A 114 10.29 -8.08 1.52
C VAL A 114 10.71 -6.69 1.98
N TYR A 115 11.84 -6.59 2.68
CA TYR A 115 12.43 -5.32 3.08
C TYR A 115 13.54 -4.91 2.11
N VAL A 116 13.41 -3.71 1.54
CA VAL A 116 14.48 -3.10 0.73
C VAL A 116 15.04 -1.91 1.50
N VAL A 117 16.29 -2.02 1.94
CA VAL A 117 16.96 -1.00 2.74
C VAL A 117 18.04 -0.33 1.92
N ILE A 118 17.95 0.99 1.77
CA ILE A 118 18.94 1.80 1.06
C ILE A 118 19.62 2.72 2.07
N GLY A 119 20.94 2.60 2.24
CA GLY A 119 21.66 3.45 3.18
C GLY A 119 23.14 3.14 3.33
N ASN A 120 23.81 3.94 4.18
CA ASN A 120 25.22 3.74 4.48
C ASN A 120 25.40 2.60 5.49
N LYS A 121 25.85 1.44 5.01
CA LYS A 121 26.08 0.23 5.83
C LYS A 121 27.00 0.43 7.04
N LYS A 122 27.90 1.43 7.02
CA LYS A 122 28.78 1.74 8.15
C LYS A 122 28.04 2.36 9.34
N LYS A 123 26.85 2.93 9.10
CA LYS A 123 26.02 3.59 10.10
C LYS A 123 24.81 2.75 10.53
N ILE A 124 24.58 1.61 9.89
CA ILE A 124 23.47 0.70 10.18
C ILE A 124 23.99 -0.44 11.05
N ASN A 125 23.22 -0.87 12.06
CA ASN A 125 23.55 -2.07 12.83
C ASN A 125 23.29 -3.33 11.99
N MET A 126 24.27 -3.71 11.16
CA MET A 126 24.17 -4.84 10.25
C MET A 126 24.08 -6.20 10.97
N LYS A 127 24.43 -6.27 12.26
CA LYS A 127 24.26 -7.49 13.05
C LYS A 127 22.78 -7.71 13.37
N GLN A 128 22.11 -6.68 13.86
CA GLN A 128 20.66 -6.71 14.14
C GLN A 128 19.83 -6.87 12.86
N LEU A 129 20.22 -6.20 11.76
CA LEU A 129 19.51 -6.31 10.49
C LEU A 129 19.46 -7.76 9.97
N ARG A 130 20.57 -8.49 10.08
CA ARG A 130 20.65 -9.91 9.67
C ARG A 130 19.86 -10.86 10.58
N GLN A 131 19.42 -10.41 11.75
CA GLN A 131 18.58 -11.22 12.63
C GLN A 131 17.10 -11.18 12.22
N LEU A 132 16.69 -10.22 11.36
CA LEU A 132 15.31 -10.07 10.92
C LEU A 132 14.88 -11.11 9.87
N GLY A 133 15.84 -11.79 9.23
CA GLY A 133 15.53 -12.81 8.22
C GLY A 133 16.71 -13.07 7.27
N GLU A 134 16.40 -13.71 6.15
CA GLU A 134 17.38 -13.88 5.06
C GLU A 134 17.86 -12.51 4.56
N PHE A 135 19.17 -12.40 4.35
CA PHE A 135 19.81 -11.13 4.03
C PHE A 135 20.73 -11.28 2.81
N GLU A 136 20.49 -10.46 1.80
CA GLU A 136 21.32 -10.35 0.60
C GLU A 136 21.84 -8.91 0.46
N GLU A 137 23.16 -8.74 0.32
CA GLU A 137 23.76 -7.43 0.04
C GLU A 137 23.84 -7.22 -1.47
N MET A 138 23.09 -6.24 -1.97
CA MET A 138 23.09 -5.87 -3.39
C MET A 138 23.86 -4.57 -3.64
N LYS A 139 24.53 -4.49 -4.79
CA LYS A 139 25.16 -3.26 -5.29
C LYS A 139 24.23 -2.61 -6.33
N LEU A 140 24.38 -1.30 -6.53
CA LEU A 140 23.56 -0.55 -7.51
C LEU A 140 23.63 -1.15 -8.93
N LYS A 141 24.82 -1.64 -9.33
CA LYS A 141 25.03 -2.30 -10.62
C LYS A 141 24.23 -3.59 -10.81
N ASP A 142 23.75 -4.21 -9.73
CA ASP A 142 22.97 -5.45 -9.80
C ASP A 142 21.49 -5.14 -10.16
N PHE A 143 21.05 -3.88 -9.96
CA PHE A 143 19.71 -3.38 -10.35
C PHE A 143 19.70 -2.72 -11.72
N LEU A 144 20.79 -2.09 -12.12
CA LEU A 144 20.93 -1.41 -13.41
C LEU A 144 21.33 -2.43 -14.48
N LYS A 145 20.34 -3.13 -15.04
CA LYS A 145 20.49 -3.85 -16.32
C LYS A 145 20.20 -2.93 -17.49
#